data_AF-A0A4Y2VWS9-F1
#
_entry.id   AF-A0A4Y2VWS9-F1
#
_cell.length_a   1.000
_cell.length_b   1.000
_cell.length_c   1.000
_cell.angle_alpha   90.00
_cell.angle_beta   90.00
_cell.angle_gamma   90.00
#
_symmetry.space_group_name_H-M   'P 1'
#
loop_
_entity.id
_entity.type
_entity.pdbx_description
1 polymer ?
#
loop_
_entity_poly.entity_id
_entity_poly.type
_entity_poly.pdbx_seq_one_letter_code
_entity_poly.pdbx_strand_id
1 'polypeptide(L)'
;EINEFSNSGSEYSEINPPPKDILCKNNFSKEFEVQLSLLKESLMSVQKIPAGEHLNGIEIFNNICLSQVSVVCNALQTAFSKETTVVAFLNAILSLEKSLSLCIASALVKHIIYPQVFRVKQNSSRTLLATVLKFSETYTKPVIDEIIVPCLNQPSLGKEEKKNL
;
A
#
# COMPACT_ATOMS: atom_id res chain seq x y z
N GLU A 1 -3.55 36.03 43.66
CA GLU A 1 -2.42 36.55 42.87
C GLU A 1 -1.57 35.32 42.52
N ILE A 2 -1.79 34.60 41.42
CA ILE A 2 -1.40 34.82 40.01
C ILE A 2 0.09 35.20 39.82
N ASN A 3 0.76 34.42 38.95
CA ASN A 3 2.09 34.53 38.35
C ASN A 3 3.23 33.97 39.22
N GLU A 4 4.09 33.05 38.76
CA GLU A 4 4.79 33.03 37.48
C GLU A 4 5.01 31.57 36.97
N PHE A 5 4.50 31.24 35.79
CA PHE A 5 5.04 30.15 34.98
C PHE A 5 5.81 30.79 33.83
N SER A 6 7.13 30.68 33.89
CA SER A 6 8.03 31.14 32.85
C SER A 6 7.80 30.35 31.57
N ASN A 7 7.44 31.11 30.54
CA ASN A 7 7.19 30.71 29.17
C ASN A 7 8.52 30.31 28.49
N SER A 8 8.83 29.02 28.41
CA SER A 8 9.88 28.52 27.52
C SER A 8 9.26 28.22 26.16
N GLY A 9 9.59 29.08 25.19
CA GLY A 9 9.02 29.10 23.85
C GLY A 9 9.05 27.75 23.14
N SER A 10 7.89 27.36 22.63
CA SER A 10 7.78 26.34 21.61
C SER A 10 8.18 26.93 20.26
N GLU A 11 9.42 26.74 19.85
CA GLU A 11 9.78 26.73 18.43
C GLU A 11 9.14 25.48 17.81
N TYR A 12 7.85 25.56 17.47
CA TYR A 12 7.29 24.70 16.44
C TYR A 12 7.83 25.21 15.11
N SER A 13 9.04 24.77 14.79
CA SER A 13 9.65 24.93 13.48
C SER A 13 8.69 24.40 12.41
N GLU A 14 8.29 25.33 11.55
CA GLU A 14 7.65 25.19 10.25
C GLU A 14 7.46 23.74 9.78
N ILE A 15 6.20 23.30 9.81
CA ILE A 15 5.75 22.16 9.03
C ILE A 15 5.96 22.56 7.56
N ASN A 16 7.09 22.15 7.00
CA ASN A 16 7.33 22.25 5.57
C ASN A 16 6.08 21.68 4.86
N PRO A 17 5.45 22.44 3.94
CA PRO A 17 4.33 21.91 3.20
C PRO A 17 4.78 20.60 2.52
N PRO A 18 3.89 19.59 2.43
CA PRO A 18 4.24 18.34 1.76
C PRO A 18 4.83 18.67 0.37
N PRO A 19 5.84 17.92 -0.08
CA PRO A 19 6.44 18.12 -1.40
C PRO A 19 5.30 18.27 -2.41
N LYS A 20 5.28 19.39 -3.14
CA LYS A 20 4.26 19.64 -4.16
C LYS A 20 4.28 18.43 -5.08
N ASP A 21 3.24 17.61 -4.99
CA ASP A 21 3.06 16.47 -5.88
C ASP A 21 3.20 17.02 -7.30
N ILE A 22 4.24 16.58 -8.00
CA ILE A 22 4.38 16.89 -9.41
C ILE A 22 3.17 16.21 -10.05
N LEU A 23 2.17 17.01 -10.41
CA LEU A 23 1.09 16.66 -11.30
C LEU A 23 1.71 16.31 -12.65
N CYS A 24 2.23 15.09 -12.76
CA CYS A 24 2.60 14.53 -14.03
C CYS A 24 1.33 14.46 -14.86
N LYS A 25 1.34 15.06 -16.05
CA LYS A 25 0.27 14.87 -17.03
C LYS A 25 0.06 13.37 -17.19
N ASN A 26 -1.20 12.93 -17.25
CA ASN A 26 -1.59 11.52 -17.47
C ASN A 26 -1.22 11.05 -18.89
N ASN A 27 0.04 11.18 -19.27
CA ASN A 27 0.57 10.68 -20.52
C ASN A 27 1.08 9.27 -20.25
N PHE A 28 0.35 8.28 -20.75
CA PHE A 28 0.80 6.90 -20.80
C PHE A 28 1.72 6.76 -22.01
N SER A 29 3.02 6.62 -21.75
CA SER A 29 3.96 6.28 -22.82
C SER A 29 3.72 4.85 -23.27
N LYS A 30 4.13 4.52 -24.51
CA LYS A 30 4.13 3.13 -24.97
C LYS A 30 4.90 2.20 -24.03
N GLU A 31 5.99 2.71 -23.46
CA GLU A 31 6.80 1.98 -22.48
C GLU A 31 5.98 1.64 -21.22
N PHE A 32 5.23 2.60 -20.69
CA PHE A 32 4.34 2.36 -19.55
C PHE A 32 3.33 1.25 -19.83
N GLU A 33 2.69 1.27 -21.00
CA GLU A 33 1.69 0.26 -21.39
C GLU A 33 2.31 -1.13 -21.53
N VAL A 34 3.51 -1.21 -22.10
CA VAL A 34 4.27 -2.47 -22.23
C VAL A 34 4.62 -3.01 -20.84
N GLN A 35 5.19 -2.19 -19.96
CA GLN A 35 5.57 -2.60 -18.60
C GLN A 35 4.35 -3.05 -17.79
N LEU A 36 3.22 -2.34 -17.90
CA LEU A 36 1.98 -2.70 -17.22
C LEU A 36 1.42 -4.04 -17.72
N SER A 37 1.49 -4.28 -19.04
CA SER A 37 1.04 -5.53 -19.64
C SER A 37 1.92 -6.70 -19.20
N LEU A 38 3.25 -6.53 -19.24
CA LEU A 38 4.21 -7.52 -18.76
C LEU A 38 4.00 -7.87 -17.29
N LEU A 39 3.79 -6.85 -16.44
CA LEU A 39 3.51 -7.06 -15.01
C LEU A 39 2.22 -7.82 -14.79
N LYS A 40 1.16 -7.48 -15.52
CA LYS A 40 -0.11 -8.19 -15.44
C LYS A 40 0.05 -9.66 -15.83
N GLU A 41 0.71 -9.95 -16.95
CA GLU A 41 0.94 -11.32 -17.41
C GLU A 41 1.79 -12.13 -16.43
N SER A 42 2.85 -11.52 -15.88
CA SER A 42 3.69 -12.13 -14.86
C SER A 42 2.89 -12.47 -13.60
N LEU A 43 2.10 -11.52 -13.08
CA LEU A 43 1.23 -11.73 -11.92
C LEU A 43 0.18 -12.83 -12.13
N MET A 44 -0.42 -12.90 -13.32
CA MET A 44 -1.37 -13.96 -13.67
C MET A 44 -0.71 -15.34 -13.77
N SER A 45 0.61 -15.38 -14.01
CA SER A 45 1.40 -16.59 -14.18
C SER A 45 2.09 -17.07 -12.89
N VAL A 46 1.99 -16.33 -11.77
CA VAL A 46 2.66 -16.63 -10.48
C VAL A 46 2.48 -18.08 -10.00
N GLN A 47 1.35 -18.73 -10.31
CA GLN A 47 1.13 -20.13 -9.91
C GLN A 47 2.00 -21.15 -10.66
N LYS A 48 2.61 -20.75 -11.78
CA LYS A 48 3.49 -21.57 -12.61
C LYS A 48 4.98 -21.27 -12.35
N ILE A 49 5.27 -20.31 -11.47
CA ILE A 49 6.60 -19.77 -11.27
C ILE A 49 7.07 -20.16 -9.86
N PRO A 50 8.27 -20.77 -9.71
CA PRO A 50 8.82 -21.10 -8.41
C PRO A 50 9.12 -19.83 -7.59
N ALA A 51 9.09 -19.96 -6.27
CA ALA A 51 9.36 -18.85 -5.35
C ALA A 51 10.75 -18.25 -5.61
N GLY A 52 10.81 -16.95 -5.94
CA GLY A 52 12.07 -16.20 -6.05
C GLY A 52 12.33 -15.53 -7.40
N GLU A 53 11.48 -15.70 -8.41
CA GLU A 53 11.65 -14.98 -9.69
C GLU A 53 11.18 -13.53 -9.65
N HIS A 54 11.88 -12.69 -10.41
CA HIS A 54 11.58 -11.27 -10.61
C HIS A 54 10.27 -11.12 -11.39
N LEU A 55 9.30 -10.37 -10.84
CA LEU A 55 8.09 -10.04 -11.59
C LEU A 55 8.46 -9.06 -12.71
N ASN A 56 8.34 -9.52 -13.95
CA ASN A 56 8.59 -8.67 -15.12
C ASN A 56 7.70 -7.44 -15.06
N GLY A 57 8.26 -6.26 -15.32
CA GLY A 57 7.51 -5.01 -15.29
C GLY A 57 7.21 -4.42 -13.92
N ILE A 58 7.70 -5.00 -12.82
CA ILE A 58 7.55 -4.43 -11.48
C ILE A 58 8.22 -3.04 -11.35
N GLU A 59 9.25 -2.78 -12.15
CA GLU A 59 9.96 -1.50 -12.19
C GLU A 59 9.09 -0.32 -12.68
N ILE A 60 7.89 -0.59 -13.22
CA ILE A 60 6.92 0.46 -13.51
C ILE A 60 6.69 1.38 -12.30
N PHE A 61 6.71 0.82 -11.08
CA PHE A 61 6.51 1.60 -9.85
C PHE A 61 7.63 2.60 -9.54
N ASN A 62 8.80 2.47 -10.16
CA ASN A 62 9.89 3.44 -10.02
C ASN A 62 9.64 4.73 -10.82
N ASN A 63 8.76 4.67 -11.82
CA ASN A 63 8.60 5.69 -12.85
C ASN A 63 7.18 6.28 -12.92
N ILE A 64 6.24 5.79 -12.11
CA ILE A 64 4.87 6.32 -12.08
C ILE A 64 4.69 7.44 -11.07
N CYS A 65 3.77 8.34 -11.39
CA CYS A 65 3.28 9.35 -10.46
C CYS A 65 2.00 8.89 -9.74
N LEU A 66 1.60 9.64 -8.72
CA LEU A 66 0.42 9.35 -7.91
C LEU A 66 -0.86 9.24 -8.75
N SER A 67 -1.05 10.09 -9.77
CA SER A 67 -2.24 10.07 -10.64
C SER A 67 -2.34 8.80 -11.51
N GLN A 68 -1.21 8.13 -11.77
CA GLN A 68 -1.16 6.89 -12.54
C GLN A 68 -1.38 5.64 -11.68
N VAL A 69 -1.17 5.71 -10.36
CA VAL A 69 -1.26 4.52 -9.48
C VAL A 69 -2.65 3.90 -9.52
N SER A 70 -3.72 4.71 -9.50
CA SER A 70 -5.08 4.16 -9.56
C SER A 70 -5.33 3.40 -10.86
N VAL A 71 -4.75 3.85 -11.98
CA VAL A 71 -4.88 3.19 -13.28
C VAL A 71 -4.13 1.86 -13.29
N VAL A 72 -2.88 1.85 -12.79
CA VAL A 72 -2.09 0.63 -12.62
C VAL A 72 -2.83 -0.36 -11.72
N CYS A 73 -3.29 0.07 -10.54
CA CYS A 73 -3.98 -0.80 -9.59
C CYS A 73 -5.26 -1.40 -10.17
N ASN A 74 -6.07 -0.61 -10.88
CA ASN A 74 -7.27 -1.11 -11.55
C ASN A 74 -6.93 -2.13 -12.64
N ALA A 75 -5.90 -1.86 -13.46
CA ALA A 75 -5.49 -2.77 -14.52
C ALA A 75 -5.01 -4.14 -13.98
N LEU A 76 -4.39 -4.13 -12.79
CA LEU A 76 -3.87 -5.32 -12.11
C LEU A 76 -4.91 -6.03 -11.22
N GLN A 77 -6.09 -5.44 -10.98
CA GLN A 77 -7.08 -5.97 -10.03
C GLN A 77 -7.48 -7.43 -10.31
N THR A 78 -7.58 -7.82 -11.59
CA THR A 78 -7.91 -9.19 -11.99
C THR A 78 -6.84 -10.20 -11.58
N ALA A 79 -5.57 -9.77 -11.52
CA ALA A 79 -4.46 -10.61 -11.10
C ALA A 79 -4.44 -10.85 -9.59
N PHE A 80 -4.95 -9.90 -8.80
CA PHE A 80 -5.05 -10.02 -7.34
C PHE A 80 -6.30 -10.78 -6.87
N SER A 81 -6.87 -11.64 -7.71
CA SER A 81 -7.94 -12.58 -7.31
C SER A 81 -7.44 -13.67 -6.36
N LYS A 82 -6.14 -13.95 -6.36
CA LYS A 82 -5.50 -14.99 -5.56
C LYS A 82 -4.48 -14.40 -4.59
N GLU A 83 -4.48 -14.91 -3.37
CA GLU A 83 -3.57 -14.47 -2.33
C GLU A 83 -2.09 -14.64 -2.70
N THR A 84 -1.74 -15.77 -3.32
CA THR A 84 -0.36 -16.06 -3.77
C THR A 84 0.20 -14.96 -4.67
N THR A 85 -0.65 -14.37 -5.51
CA THR A 85 -0.25 -13.28 -6.41
C THR A 85 0.00 -11.98 -5.65
N VAL A 86 -0.80 -11.70 -4.61
CA VAL A 86 -0.59 -10.54 -3.72
C VAL A 86 0.71 -10.71 -2.95
N VAL A 87 0.98 -11.89 -2.41
CA VAL A 87 2.23 -12.20 -1.69
C VAL A 87 3.45 -12.06 -2.60
N ALA A 88 3.40 -12.59 -3.82
CA ALA A 88 4.48 -12.44 -4.79
C ALA A 88 4.72 -10.97 -5.15
N PHE A 89 3.66 -10.21 -5.38
CA PHE A 89 3.72 -8.78 -5.66
C PHE A 89 4.37 -7.99 -4.54
N LEU A 90 3.95 -8.19 -3.28
CA LEU A 90 4.51 -7.46 -2.14
C LEU A 90 5.99 -7.78 -1.91
N ASN A 91 6.38 -9.05 -2.08
CA ASN A 91 7.79 -9.41 -2.03
C ASN A 91 8.60 -8.75 -3.16
N ALA A 92 8.06 -8.69 -4.38
CA ALA A 92 8.72 -8.02 -5.49
C ALA A 92 8.88 -6.51 -5.24
N ILE A 93 7.87 -5.84 -4.67
CA ILE A 93 7.96 -4.43 -4.28
C ILE A 93 9.06 -4.21 -3.22
N LEU A 94 9.17 -5.11 -2.23
CA LEU A 94 10.21 -5.03 -1.20
C LEU A 94 11.62 -5.30 -1.74
N SER A 95 11.72 -5.99 -2.87
CA SER A 95 12.98 -6.29 -3.56
C SER A 95 13.35 -5.26 -4.64
N LEU A 96 12.55 -4.20 -4.84
CA LEU A 96 12.90 -3.13 -5.77
C LEU A 96 14.21 -2.45 -5.32
N GLU A 97 15.09 -2.19 -6.29
CA GLU A 97 16.34 -1.46 -6.03
C GLU A 97 16.08 -0.06 -5.45
N LYS A 98 15.03 0.61 -5.95
CA LYS A 98 14.57 1.90 -5.45
C LYS A 98 13.30 1.72 -4.64
N SER A 99 13.32 2.16 -3.39
CA SER A 99 12.14 2.18 -2.53
C SER A 99 11.05 3.08 -3.11
N LEU A 100 9.79 2.70 -2.92
CA LEU A 100 8.64 3.51 -3.32
C LEU A 100 8.58 4.81 -2.50
N SER A 101 8.04 5.87 -3.10
CA SER A 101 7.67 7.04 -2.32
C SER A 101 6.48 6.71 -1.40
N LEU A 102 6.34 7.44 -0.30
CA LEU A 102 5.26 7.22 0.68
C LEU A 102 3.87 7.34 0.05
N CYS A 103 3.68 8.27 -0.91
CA CYS A 103 2.40 8.45 -1.60
C CYS A 103 2.03 7.23 -2.47
N ILE A 104 3.00 6.69 -3.22
CA ILE A 104 2.79 5.50 -4.06
C ILE A 104 2.54 4.27 -3.17
N ALA A 105 3.32 4.11 -2.10
CA ALA A 105 3.13 3.03 -1.14
C ALA A 105 1.74 3.10 -0.48
N SER A 106 1.28 4.28 -0.05
CA SER A 106 -0.05 4.47 0.54
C SER A 106 -1.16 4.10 -0.45
N ALA A 107 -1.02 4.53 -1.70
CA ALA A 107 -1.97 4.16 -2.75
C ALA A 107 -1.99 2.64 -3.00
N LEU A 108 -0.84 1.96 -3.01
CA LEU A 108 -0.78 0.50 -3.12
C LEU A 108 -1.44 -0.20 -1.93
N VAL A 109 -1.18 0.28 -0.71
CA VAL A 109 -1.81 -0.26 0.51
C VAL A 109 -3.33 -0.14 0.39
N LYS A 110 -3.83 1.04 0.04
CA LYS A 110 -5.26 1.32 -0.09
C LYS A 110 -5.94 0.48 -1.17
N HIS A 111 -5.35 0.40 -2.35
CA HIS A 111 -6.01 -0.21 -3.52
C HIS A 111 -5.78 -1.72 -3.64
N ILE A 112 -4.65 -2.23 -3.14
CA ILE A 112 -4.28 -3.65 -3.29
C ILE A 112 -4.30 -4.38 -1.96
N ILE A 113 -3.61 -3.88 -0.92
CA ILE A 113 -3.41 -4.65 0.32
C ILE A 113 -4.68 -4.66 1.19
N TYR A 114 -5.27 -3.48 1.44
CA TYR A 114 -6.42 -3.32 2.31
C TYR A 114 -7.62 -4.20 1.90
N PRO A 115 -8.03 -4.28 0.61
CA PRO A 115 -9.09 -5.18 0.19
C PRO A 115 -8.81 -6.67 0.49
N GLN A 116 -7.54 -7.08 0.46
CA GLN A 116 -7.14 -8.47 0.68
C GLN A 116 -7.13 -8.80 2.18
N VAL A 117 -6.57 -7.92 3.00
CA VAL A 117 -6.61 -8.04 4.47
C VAL A 117 -8.05 -8.09 4.97
N PHE A 118 -8.95 -7.29 4.39
CA PHE A 118 -10.36 -7.32 4.76
C PHE A 118 -11.04 -8.66 4.40
N ARG A 119 -10.71 -9.24 3.24
CA ARG A 119 -11.21 -10.58 2.83
C ARG A 119 -10.68 -11.70 3.73
N VAL A 120 -9.43 -11.59 4.21
CA VAL A 120 -8.78 -12.56 5.11
C VAL A 120 -9.48 -12.68 6.47
N LYS A 121 -10.27 -11.69 6.91
CA LYS A 121 -11.08 -11.82 8.13
C LYS A 121 -11.99 -13.07 8.14
N GLN A 122 -12.28 -13.65 6.98
CA GLN A 122 -13.06 -14.89 6.85
C GLN A 122 -12.21 -16.18 6.82
N ASN A 123 -10.92 -16.11 6.47
CA ASN A 123 -9.99 -17.24 6.43
C ASN A 123 -8.58 -16.74 6.78
N SER A 124 -8.09 -17.11 7.96
CA SER A 124 -6.81 -16.63 8.50
C SER A 124 -5.60 -17.15 7.72
N SER A 125 -5.24 -16.47 6.62
CA SER A 125 -3.99 -16.76 5.92
C SER A 125 -2.79 -16.14 6.62
N ARG A 126 -1.96 -17.02 7.17
CA ARG A 126 -0.71 -16.66 7.83
C ARG A 126 0.30 -16.05 6.87
N THR A 127 0.33 -16.50 5.62
CA THR A 127 1.34 -16.07 4.63
C THR A 127 1.12 -14.64 4.19
N LEU A 128 -0.13 -14.27 3.86
CA LEU A 128 -0.46 -12.89 3.52
C LEU A 128 -0.21 -11.95 4.70
N LEU A 129 -0.65 -12.32 5.92
CA LEU A 129 -0.42 -11.50 7.10
C LEU A 129 1.08 -11.32 7.40
N ALA A 130 1.88 -12.39 7.35
CA ALA A 130 3.32 -12.29 7.53
C ALA A 130 3.99 -11.40 6.47
N THR A 131 3.54 -11.49 5.22
CA THR A 131 4.07 -10.64 4.14
C THR A 131 3.68 -9.18 4.32
N VAL A 132 2.46 -8.89 4.77
CA VAL A 132 2.00 -7.53 5.09
C VAL A 132 2.77 -6.97 6.30
N LEU A 133 3.05 -7.80 7.32
CA LEU A 133 3.88 -7.40 8.45
C LEU A 133 5.30 -7.04 7.99
N LYS A 134 5.94 -7.89 7.18
CA LYS A 134 7.24 -7.59 6.56
C LYS A 134 7.19 -6.30 5.74
N PHE A 135 6.13 -6.09 4.97
CA PHE A 135 5.94 -4.86 4.22
C PHE A 135 5.83 -3.63 5.13
N SER A 136 5.18 -3.77 6.28
CA SER A 136 5.02 -2.70 7.27
C SER A 136 6.31 -2.31 8.00
N GLU A 137 7.32 -3.20 8.03
CA GLU A 137 8.65 -2.88 8.55
C GLU A 137 9.35 -1.82 7.67
N THR A 138 9.09 -1.83 6.36
CA THR A 138 9.62 -0.84 5.41
C THR A 138 8.69 0.36 5.21
N TYR A 139 7.38 0.11 5.11
CA TYR A 139 6.37 1.13 4.79
C TYR A 139 5.37 1.31 5.93
N THR A 140 5.88 1.58 7.14
CA THR A 140 5.07 1.65 8.37
C THR A 140 3.96 2.69 8.28
N LYS A 141 4.29 3.94 7.90
CA LYS A 141 3.30 5.03 7.81
C LYS A 141 2.18 4.72 6.80
N PRO A 142 2.46 4.31 5.54
CA PRO A 142 1.43 3.86 4.60
C PRO A 142 0.49 2.78 5.17
N VAL A 143 1.02 1.80 5.89
CA VAL A 143 0.21 0.72 6.49
C VAL A 143 -0.66 1.25 7.64
N ILE A 144 -0.12 2.10 8.51
CA ILE A 144 -0.90 2.70 9.60
C ILE A 144 -2.05 3.54 9.06
N ASP A 145 -1.74 4.46 8.13
CA ASP A 145 -2.70 5.44 7.62
C ASP A 145 -3.83 4.79 6.81
N GLU A 146 -3.53 3.75 6.04
CA GLU A 146 -4.49 3.16 5.08
C GLU A 146 -5.13 1.85 5.56
N ILE A 147 -4.61 1.21 6.62
CA ILE A 147 -5.20 -0.01 7.21
C ILE A 147 -5.64 0.23 8.65
N ILE A 148 -4.70 0.59 9.53
CA ILE A 148 -4.95 0.61 10.98
C ILE A 148 -5.94 1.71 11.36
N VAL A 149 -5.69 2.95 10.93
CA VAL A 149 -6.57 4.10 11.22
C VAL A 149 -7.99 3.87 10.70
N PRO A 150 -8.20 3.44 9.43
CA PRO A 150 -9.55 3.11 8.93
C PRO A 150 -10.21 1.98 9.71
N CYS A 151 -9.45 0.97 10.15
CA CYS A 151 -10.01 -0.10 10.98
C CYS A 151 -10.51 0.45 12.32
N LEU A 152 -9.70 1.24 13.04
CA LEU A 152 -10.09 1.84 14.33
C LEU A 152 -11.32 2.76 14.23
N ASN A 153 -11.48 3.43 13.09
CA ASN A 153 -12.62 4.30 12.84
C ASN A 153 -13.89 3.57 12.40
N GLN A 154 -13.88 2.22 12.30
CA GLN A 154 -15.10 1.47 11.96
C GLN A 154 -16.06 1.41 13.17
N PRO A 155 -17.33 1.85 13.02
CA PRO A 155 -18.31 1.90 14.12
C PRO A 155 -18.64 0.56 14.78
N SER A 156 -18.22 -0.56 14.19
CA SER A 156 -18.53 -1.93 14.62
C SER A 156 -17.53 -2.52 15.62
N LEU A 157 -16.37 -1.91 15.85
CA LEU A 157 -15.36 -2.44 16.78
C LEU A 157 -15.69 -2.22 18.27
N GLY A 158 -16.80 -1.55 18.59
CA GLY A 158 -17.19 -1.19 19.97
C GLY A 158 -18.59 -1.63 20.41
N LYS A 159 -19.32 -2.41 19.61
CA LYS A 159 -20.62 -2.95 20.04
C LYS A 159 -20.44 -4.39 20.52
N GLU A 160 -20.18 -4.53 21.82
CA GLU A 160 -20.51 -5.79 22.50
C GLU A 160 -21.95 -6.15 22.15
N GLU A 161 -22.15 -7.34 21.58
CA GLU A 161 -23.47 -7.93 21.48
C GLU A 161 -23.99 -8.10 22.91
N LYS A 162 -24.78 -7.13 23.39
CA LYS A 162 -25.70 -7.37 24.50
C LYS A 162 -26.69 -8.43 24.02
N LYS A 163 -26.33 -9.70 24.23
CA LYS A 163 -27.26 -10.82 24.21
C LYS A 163 -28.26 -10.53 25.31
N ASN A 164 -29.44 -10.04 24.93
CA ASN A 164 -30.60 -9.99 25.80
C ASN A 164 -30.99 -11.45 26.10
N LEU A 165 -30.68 -11.89 27.32
CA LEU A 165 -31.22 -13.11 27.92
C LEU A 165 -32.52 -12.75 28.65
#